data_AF-A0A1Y3T7P2-F1
#
_entry.id   AF-A0A1Y3T7P2-F1
#
_cell.length_a   1.000
_cell.length_b   1.000
_cell.length_c   1.000
_cell.angle_alpha   90.00
_cell.angle_beta   90.00
_cell.angle_gamma   90.00
#
_symmetry.space_group_name_H-M   'P 1'
#
loop_
_entity.id
_entity.type
_entity.pdbx_description
1 polymer ?
#
loop_
_entity_poly.entity_id
_entity_poly.type
_entity_poly.pdbx_seq_one_letter_code
_entity_poly.pdbx_strand_id
1 'polypeptide(L)'
;ASYKCAHCETQTGESYIRQAEAPVPVMKKSMAAPSTVAYIMQEKFQNGVPLYRQEAYWKGQGVDLRRNTMANWVIRSARWFKPLYEQLRRELLRQDIVNVDETRVHVLKEDGRESSQMSQMWVFCSAEKKIVLYQYSPSRSGRVAKEMLQGFSGYTQTDGYSGYNCLDSVT
;
A
#
# COMPACT_ATOMS: atom_id res chain seq x y z
N ALA A 1 -9.21 -17.53 -25.89
CA ALA A 1 -9.38 -18.11 -27.23
C ALA A 1 -10.87 -18.27 -27.51
N SER A 2 -11.33 -17.92 -28.70
CA SER A 2 -12.67 -18.23 -29.18
C SER A 2 -12.62 -19.55 -29.95
N TYR A 3 -13.62 -20.41 -29.76
CA TYR A 3 -13.78 -21.67 -30.45
C TYR A 3 -15.10 -21.68 -31.20
N LYS A 4 -15.06 -22.04 -32.48
CA LYS A 4 -16.23 -22.25 -33.33
C LYS A 4 -16.56 -23.74 -33.36
N CYS A 5 -17.78 -24.11 -32.97
CA CYS A 5 -18.20 -25.50 -33.03
C CYS A 5 -18.74 -25.85 -34.43
N ALA A 6 -17.95 -26.57 -35.23
CA ALA A 6 -18.34 -26.99 -36.58
C ALA A 6 -19.57 -27.93 -36.59
N HIS A 7 -19.76 -28.73 -35.54
CA HIS A 7 -20.89 -29.65 -35.42
C HIS A 7 -22.22 -28.91 -35.15
N CYS A 8 -22.21 -27.88 -34.30
CA CYS A 8 -23.42 -27.09 -34.04
C CYS A 8 -23.86 -26.29 -35.27
N GLU A 9 -22.91 -25.77 -36.03
CA GLU A 9 -23.19 -25.01 -37.26
C GLU A 9 -23.82 -25.87 -38.34
N THR A 10 -23.36 -27.11 -38.50
CA THR A 10 -23.94 -28.06 -39.48
C THR A 10 -25.36 -28.50 -39.11
N GLN A 11 -25.75 -28.47 -37.83
CA GLN A 11 -27.10 -28.84 -37.38
C GLN A 11 -28.10 -27.67 -37.38
N THR A 12 -27.64 -26.46 -37.07
CA THR A 12 -28.53 -25.30 -36.85
C THR A 12 -28.49 -24.28 -37.99
N GLY A 13 -27.46 -24.33 -38.85
CA GLY A 13 -27.19 -23.29 -39.85
C GLY A 13 -26.60 -22.00 -39.26
N GLU A 14 -26.45 -21.92 -37.94
CA GLU A 14 -25.93 -20.75 -37.23
C GLU A 14 -24.54 -21.00 -36.63
N SER A 15 -23.66 -20.02 -36.74
CA SER A 15 -22.31 -20.10 -36.16
C SER A 15 -22.36 -19.98 -34.62
N TYR A 16 -22.14 -21.11 -33.93
CA TYR A 16 -22.03 -21.12 -32.46
C TYR A 16 -20.57 -20.92 -32.00
N ILE A 17 -20.25 -19.73 -31.50
CA ILE A 17 -18.92 -19.36 -30.99
C ILE A 17 -18.93 -19.36 -29.46
N ARG A 18 -18.10 -20.19 -28.84
CA ARG A 18 -17.81 -20.12 -27.39
C ARG A 18 -16.49 -19.41 -27.15
N GLN A 19 -16.50 -18.42 -26.28
CA GLN A 19 -15.32 -17.68 -25.87
C GLN A 19 -15.05 -17.94 -24.40
N ALA A 20 -13.79 -18.28 -24.07
CA ALA A 20 -13.37 -18.34 -22.67
C ALA A 20 -13.46 -16.96 -22.02
N GLU A 21 -13.92 -16.90 -20.78
CA GLU A 21 -13.96 -15.65 -20.03
C GLU A 21 -12.55 -15.06 -19.91
N ALA A 22 -12.42 -13.77 -20.21
CA ALA A 22 -11.16 -13.08 -20.04
C ALA A 22 -10.85 -12.97 -18.55
N PRO A 23 -9.57 -13.15 -18.13
CA PRO A 23 -9.18 -12.93 -16.75
C PRO A 23 -9.58 -11.52 -16.31
N VAL A 24 -10.05 -11.38 -15.08
CA VAL A 24 -10.37 -10.07 -14.52
C VAL A 24 -9.09 -9.23 -14.48
N PRO A 25 -9.04 -8.08 -15.20
CA PRO A 25 -7.84 -7.27 -15.21
C PRO A 25 -7.62 -6.66 -13.83
N VAL A 26 -6.37 -6.64 -13.37
CA VAL A 26 -6.00 -6.07 -12.07
C VAL A 26 -6.38 -4.60 -11.95
N MET A 27 -6.31 -3.86 -13.06
CA MET A 27 -6.82 -2.49 -13.20
C MET A 27 -7.49 -2.34 -14.56
N LYS A 28 -8.80 -2.06 -14.57
CA LYS A 28 -9.56 -1.81 -15.81
C LYS A 28 -8.97 -0.62 -16.58
N LYS A 29 -8.96 -0.72 -17.91
CA LYS A 29 -8.44 0.30 -18.84
C LYS A 29 -6.97 0.67 -18.57
N SER A 30 -6.15 -0.33 -18.20
CA SER A 30 -4.72 -0.15 -17.94
C SER A 30 -3.92 -1.30 -18.55
N MET A 31 -2.65 -1.04 -18.90
CA MET A 31 -1.69 -2.07 -19.32
C MET A 31 -1.12 -2.88 -18.14
N ALA A 32 -1.65 -2.69 -16.94
CA ALA A 32 -1.21 -3.34 -15.72
C ALA A 32 -1.49 -4.85 -15.77
N ALA A 33 -0.45 -5.67 -15.66
CA ALA A 33 -0.56 -7.06 -15.25
C ALA A 33 -0.30 -7.19 -13.74
N PRO A 34 -0.90 -8.17 -13.04
CA PRO A 34 -0.65 -8.40 -11.61
C PRO A 34 0.85 -8.50 -11.28
N SER A 35 1.61 -9.23 -12.10
CA SER A 35 3.05 -9.43 -11.92
C SER A 35 3.83 -8.13 -12.08
N THR A 36 3.51 -7.30 -13.08
CA THR A 36 4.19 -6.02 -13.30
C THR A 36 3.92 -5.05 -12.15
N VAL A 37 2.69 -4.99 -11.64
CA VAL A 37 2.34 -4.15 -10.48
C VAL A 37 3.09 -4.61 -9.24
N ALA A 38 3.14 -5.91 -8.97
CA ALA A 38 3.89 -6.48 -7.85
C ALA A 38 5.39 -6.17 -7.96
N TYR A 39 5.98 -6.35 -9.15
CA TYR A 39 7.39 -6.05 -9.40
C TYR A 39 7.73 -4.58 -9.12
N ILE A 40 6.92 -3.65 -9.63
CA ILE A 40 7.13 -2.20 -9.40
C ILE A 40 7.08 -1.85 -7.91
N MET A 41 6.15 -2.46 -7.17
CA MET A 41 6.03 -2.28 -5.73
C MET A 41 7.23 -2.85 -4.98
N GLN A 42 7.66 -4.06 -5.32
CA GLN A 42 8.83 -4.70 -4.73
C GLN A 42 10.09 -3.85 -4.96
N GLU A 43 10.35 -3.46 -6.21
CA GLU A 43 11.48 -2.60 -6.55
C GLU A 43 11.44 -1.28 -5.76
N LYS A 44 10.25 -0.68 -5.63
CA LYS A 44 10.09 0.60 -4.94
C LYS A 44 10.30 0.50 -3.43
N PHE A 45 9.68 -0.49 -2.78
CA PHE A 45 9.58 -0.52 -1.31
C PHE A 45 10.58 -1.47 -0.67
N GLN A 46 10.86 -2.61 -1.29
CA GLN A 46 11.83 -3.57 -0.77
C GLN A 46 13.25 -3.20 -1.21
N ASN A 47 13.45 -2.86 -2.49
CA ASN A 47 14.78 -2.59 -3.05
C ASN A 47 15.13 -1.10 -3.09
N GLY A 48 14.20 -0.20 -2.70
CA GLY A 48 14.46 1.24 -2.63
C GLY A 48 14.70 1.91 -3.99
N VAL A 49 14.21 1.33 -5.08
CA VAL A 49 14.36 1.87 -6.44
C VAL A 49 13.20 2.84 -6.74
N PRO A 50 13.44 4.16 -6.80
CA PRO A 50 12.43 5.15 -7.07
C PRO A 50 11.90 5.01 -8.50
N LEU A 51 10.64 5.42 -8.70
CA LEU A 51 9.91 5.19 -9.95
C LEU A 51 10.56 5.81 -11.18
N TYR A 52 11.33 6.90 -11.06
CA TYR A 52 12.05 7.47 -12.20
C TYR A 52 13.23 6.58 -12.64
N ARG A 53 13.88 5.87 -11.70
CA ARG A 53 14.92 4.87 -12.03
C ARG A 53 14.30 3.65 -12.70
N GLN A 54 13.13 3.22 -12.21
CA GLN A 54 12.38 2.14 -12.87
C GLN A 54 11.93 2.55 -14.28
N GLU A 55 11.47 3.79 -14.50
CA GLU A 55 11.07 4.31 -15.81
C GLU A 55 12.25 4.27 -16.79
N ALA A 56 13.43 4.71 -16.36
CA ALA A 56 14.65 4.63 -17.17
C ALA A 56 15.01 3.17 -17.52
N TYR A 57 14.89 2.26 -16.55
CA TYR A 57 15.12 0.83 -16.75
C TYR A 57 14.18 0.25 -17.82
N TRP A 58 12.86 0.46 -17.69
CA TRP A 58 11.88 -0.03 -18.65
C TRP A 58 12.07 0.56 -20.04
N LYS A 59 12.39 1.86 -20.12
CA LYS A 59 12.72 2.52 -21.39
C LYS A 59 13.95 1.88 -22.04
N GLY A 60 14.96 1.51 -21.26
CA GLY A 60 16.13 0.75 -21.73
C GLY A 60 15.79 -0.64 -22.27
N GLN A 61 14.67 -1.23 -21.83
CA GLN A 61 14.12 -2.48 -22.36
C GLN A 61 13.14 -2.27 -23.53
N GLY A 62 13.02 -1.05 -24.06
CA GLY A 62 12.10 -0.72 -25.15
C GLY A 62 10.64 -0.55 -24.73
N VAL A 63 10.35 -0.47 -23.42
CA VAL A 63 8.99 -0.31 -22.88
C VAL A 63 8.81 1.12 -22.36
N ASP A 64 7.91 1.90 -22.98
CA ASP A 64 7.53 3.23 -22.49
C ASP A 64 6.57 3.14 -21.29
N LEU A 65 7.13 2.81 -20.12
CA LEU A 65 6.37 2.75 -18.86
C LEU A 65 6.60 3.99 -18.02
N ARG A 66 5.70 4.97 -18.18
CA ARG A 66 5.82 6.28 -17.54
C ARG A 66 5.75 6.22 -16.01
N ARG A 67 6.53 7.07 -15.35
CA ARG A 67 6.56 7.26 -13.88
C ARG A 67 5.17 7.53 -13.30
N ASN A 68 4.38 8.38 -13.97
CA ASN A 68 3.01 8.70 -13.53
C ASN A 68 2.10 7.46 -13.58
N THR A 69 2.24 6.62 -14.61
CA THR A 69 1.50 5.36 -14.72
C THR A 69 1.81 4.43 -13.56
N MET A 70 3.11 4.23 -13.27
CA MET A 70 3.55 3.40 -12.14
C MET A 70 3.10 3.96 -10.79
N ALA A 71 3.17 5.29 -10.60
CA ALA A 71 2.70 5.93 -9.38
C ALA A 71 1.19 5.70 -9.17
N ASN A 72 0.39 5.86 -10.21
CA ASN A 72 -1.04 5.58 -10.16
C ASN A 72 -1.33 4.10 -9.86
N TRP A 73 -0.52 3.17 -10.37
CA TRP A 73 -0.65 1.77 -10.02
C TRP A 73 -0.41 1.56 -8.54
N VAL A 74 0.72 2.02 -8.00
CA VAL A 74 1.04 1.90 -6.57
C VAL A 74 -0.09 2.48 -5.68
N ILE A 75 -0.58 3.68 -6.02
CA ILE A 75 -1.65 4.34 -5.26
C ILE A 75 -2.97 3.55 -5.30
N ARG A 76 -3.35 3.01 -6.46
CA ARG A 76 -4.56 2.20 -6.59
C ARG A 76 -4.42 0.88 -5.82
N SER A 77 -3.26 0.25 -5.90
CA SER A 77 -2.97 -1.01 -5.22
C SER A 77 -3.00 -0.88 -3.70
N ALA A 78 -2.64 0.29 -3.14
CA ALA A 78 -2.66 0.54 -1.69
C ALA A 78 -3.99 0.17 -1.02
N ARG A 79 -5.11 0.32 -1.73
CA ARG A 79 -6.46 -0.03 -1.22
C ARG A 79 -6.61 -1.53 -0.94
N TRP A 80 -5.93 -2.38 -1.72
CA TRP A 80 -5.98 -3.83 -1.54
C TRP A 80 -5.30 -4.27 -0.24
N PHE A 81 -4.36 -3.47 0.27
CA PHE A 81 -3.66 -3.76 1.51
C PHE A 81 -4.41 -3.27 2.75
N LYS A 82 -5.48 -2.47 2.61
CA LYS A 82 -6.24 -1.95 3.75
C LYS A 82 -6.75 -3.07 4.67
N PRO A 83 -7.38 -4.17 4.18
CA PRO A 83 -7.82 -5.24 5.06
C PRO A 83 -6.68 -5.89 5.83
N LEU A 84 -5.51 -6.08 5.19
CA LEU A 84 -4.32 -6.62 5.84
C LEU A 84 -3.79 -5.66 6.90
N TYR A 85 -3.70 -4.37 6.58
CA TYR A 85 -3.28 -3.33 7.53
C TYR A 85 -4.17 -3.33 8.78
N GLU A 86 -5.50 -3.39 8.61
CA GLU A 86 -6.44 -3.46 9.73
C GLU A 86 -6.33 -4.74 10.55
N GLN A 87 -6.06 -5.90 9.90
CA GLN A 87 -5.79 -7.15 10.63
C GLN A 87 -4.51 -7.03 11.45
N LEU A 88 -3.42 -6.55 10.85
CA LEU A 88 -2.14 -6.36 11.55
C LEU A 88 -2.28 -5.36 12.70
N ARG A 89 -3.08 -4.30 12.54
CA ARG A 89 -3.40 -3.38 13.63
C ARG A 89 -4.12 -4.09 14.76
N ARG A 90 -5.14 -4.92 14.48
CA ARG A 90 -5.82 -5.70 15.52
C ARG A 90 -4.86 -6.63 16.25
N GLU A 91 -3.97 -7.31 15.55
CA GLU A 91 -2.97 -8.17 16.18
C GLU A 91 -1.95 -7.39 17.02
N LEU A 92 -1.52 -6.22 16.52
CA LEU A 92 -0.65 -5.30 17.25
C LEU A 92 -1.29 -4.87 18.59
N LEU A 93 -2.59 -4.56 18.59
CA LEU A 93 -3.31 -4.13 19.79
C LEU A 93 -3.51 -5.25 20.83
N ARG A 94 -3.26 -6.51 20.48
CA ARG A 94 -3.31 -7.65 21.43
C ARG A 94 -1.95 -7.98 22.05
N GLN A 95 -0.91 -7.23 21.71
CA GLN A 95 0.44 -7.48 22.23
C GLN A 95 0.59 -6.87 23.63
N ASP A 96 1.52 -7.39 24.42
CA ASP A 96 1.80 -6.81 25.74
C ASP A 96 2.64 -5.53 25.61
N ILE A 97 3.47 -5.43 24.57
CA ILE A 97 4.37 -4.30 24.32
C ILE A 97 4.23 -3.82 22.87
N VAL A 98 4.08 -2.51 22.70
CA VAL A 98 4.14 -1.85 21.39
C VAL A 98 5.20 -0.76 21.41
N ASN A 99 6.14 -0.83 20.47
CA ASN A 99 7.12 0.23 20.27
C ASN A 99 6.51 1.31 19.37
N VAL A 100 6.69 2.58 19.73
CA VAL A 100 6.21 3.72 18.93
C VAL A 100 7.34 4.71 18.72
N ASP A 101 7.47 5.17 17.49
CA ASP A 101 8.43 6.20 17.10
C ASP A 101 7.85 7.06 15.97
N GLU A 102 8.39 8.26 15.78
CA GLU A 102 7.97 9.16 14.72
C GLU A 102 9.15 9.85 14.04
N THR A 103 9.23 9.71 12.72
CA THR A 103 10.28 10.33 11.90
C THR A 103 9.73 11.52 11.12
N ARG A 104 10.47 12.63 11.13
CA ARG A 104 10.14 13.82 10.33
C ARG A 104 10.36 13.53 8.84
N VAL A 105 9.39 13.88 8.01
CA VAL A 105 9.46 13.73 6.55
C VAL A 105 9.07 15.03 5.84
N HIS A 106 9.81 15.35 4.77
CA HIS A 106 9.45 16.44 3.86
C HIS A 106 8.49 15.94 2.78
N VAL A 107 7.32 16.57 2.70
CA VAL A 107 6.32 16.29 1.67
C VAL A 107 6.34 17.44 0.67
N LEU A 108 6.71 17.15 -0.58
CA LEU A 108 6.91 18.16 -1.61
C LEU A 108 5.60 18.84 -2.05
N LYS A 109 4.48 18.14 -1.96
CA LYS A 109 3.16 18.65 -2.30
C LYS A 109 2.11 18.08 -1.36
N GLU A 110 1.48 18.97 -0.61
CA GLU A 110 0.40 18.67 0.31
C GLU A 110 -0.64 19.80 0.20
N ASP A 111 -1.91 19.44 0.03
CA ASP A 111 -2.95 20.44 -0.21
C ASP A 111 -3.15 21.30 1.05
N GLY A 112 -3.00 22.61 0.90
CA GLY A 112 -3.17 23.57 2.00
C GLY A 112 -1.97 23.69 2.96
N ARG A 113 -0.80 23.15 2.60
CA ARG A 113 0.43 23.27 3.40
C ARG A 113 1.66 23.63 2.56
N GLU A 114 2.55 24.40 3.18
CA GLU A 114 3.81 24.81 2.57
C GLU A 114 4.81 23.65 2.58
N SER A 115 5.59 23.48 1.50
CA SER A 115 6.58 22.39 1.38
C SER A 115 7.71 22.43 2.43
N SER A 116 7.93 23.60 3.06
CA SER A 116 8.87 23.79 4.16
C SER A 116 8.37 23.17 5.48
N GLN A 117 7.06 22.93 5.60
CA GLN A 117 6.49 22.31 6.78
C GLN A 117 6.81 20.82 6.81
N MET A 118 7.18 20.35 8.00
CA MET A 118 7.45 18.95 8.23
C MET A 118 6.14 18.20 8.51
N SER A 119 6.06 16.99 7.95
CA SER A 119 5.08 15.99 8.33
C SER A 119 5.75 14.87 9.11
N GLN A 120 4.97 13.98 9.69
CA GLN A 120 5.46 12.86 10.47
C GLN A 120 5.06 11.54 9.80
N MET A 121 6.01 10.61 9.78
CA MET A 121 5.72 9.19 9.58
C MET A 121 5.84 8.51 10.94
N TRP A 122 4.71 8.08 11.48
CA TRP A 122 4.66 7.32 12.73
C TRP A 122 4.87 5.84 12.41
N VAL A 123 5.59 5.14 13.28
CA VAL A 123 5.79 3.70 13.20
C VAL A 123 5.37 3.04 14.50
N PHE A 124 4.63 1.94 14.38
CA PHE A 124 4.17 1.11 15.49
C PHE A 124 4.63 -0.32 15.26
N CYS A 125 5.39 -0.87 16.20
CA CYS A 125 6.04 -2.16 16.05
C CYS A 125 5.68 -3.13 17.17
N SER A 126 5.60 -4.41 16.81
CA SER A 126 5.69 -5.53 17.75
C SER A 126 6.83 -6.42 17.31
N ALA A 127 7.86 -6.55 18.16
CA ALA A 127 9.00 -7.42 17.92
C ALA A 127 8.59 -8.90 17.93
N GLU A 128 7.67 -9.28 18.83
CA GLU A 128 7.21 -10.67 18.99
C GLU A 128 6.49 -11.17 17.72
N LYS A 129 5.54 -10.40 17.20
CA LYS A 129 4.78 -10.77 15.98
C LYS A 129 5.43 -10.29 14.69
N LYS A 130 6.56 -9.58 14.78
CA LYS A 130 7.26 -8.96 13.64
C LYS A 130 6.34 -8.06 12.81
N ILE A 131 5.51 -7.27 13.50
CA ILE A 131 4.59 -6.32 12.88
C ILE A 131 5.26 -4.96 12.84
N VAL A 132 5.15 -4.27 11.69
CA VAL A 132 5.56 -2.87 11.51
C VAL A 132 4.44 -2.16 10.76
N LEU A 133 3.81 -1.18 11.40
CA LEU A 133 2.74 -0.36 10.82
C LEU A 133 3.17 1.09 10.73
N TYR A 134 3.01 1.66 9.54
CA TYR A 134 3.32 3.06 9.27
C TYR A 134 2.04 3.88 9.15
N GLN A 135 2.00 5.03 9.83
CA GLN A 135 0.90 5.98 9.77
C GLN A 135 1.44 7.38 9.46
N TYR A 136 1.10 7.88 8.28
CA TYR A 136 1.39 9.27 7.92
C TYR A 136 0.47 10.22 8.70
N SER A 137 1.02 11.34 9.16
CA SER A 137 0.26 12.45 9.70
C SER A 137 0.91 13.80 9.35
N PRO A 138 0.11 14.83 9.01
CA PRO A 138 0.62 16.19 8.85
C PRO A 138 1.13 16.80 10.17
N SER A 139 0.72 16.22 11.31
CA SER A 139 0.98 16.73 12.65
C SER A 139 1.79 15.76 13.49
N ARG A 140 2.63 16.30 14.38
CA ARG A 140 3.33 15.57 15.46
C ARG A 140 2.48 15.43 16.73
N SER A 141 1.19 15.72 16.66
CA SER A 141 0.31 15.56 17.82
C SER A 141 0.24 14.09 18.27
N GLY A 142 0.34 13.88 19.59
CA GLY A 142 0.10 12.59 20.22
C GLY A 142 -1.28 11.99 19.95
N ARG A 143 -2.23 12.79 19.42
CA ARG A 143 -3.53 12.32 18.94
C ARG A 143 -3.39 11.18 17.92
N VAL A 144 -2.35 11.19 17.09
CA VAL A 144 -2.09 10.13 16.11
C VAL A 144 -1.81 8.81 16.83
N ALA A 145 -0.93 8.82 17.83
CA ALA A 145 -0.65 7.66 18.66
C ALA A 145 -1.90 7.18 19.41
N LYS A 146 -2.67 8.11 19.99
CA LYS A 146 -3.92 7.81 20.71
C LYS A 146 -4.97 7.15 19.83
N GLU A 147 -5.16 7.63 18.60
CA GLU A 147 -6.09 7.03 17.64
C GLU A 147 -5.61 5.63 17.18
N MET A 148 -4.32 5.48 16.86
CA MET A 148 -3.77 4.20 16.42
C MET A 148 -3.89 3.13 17.52
N LEU A 149 -3.56 3.50 18.77
CA LEU A 149 -3.57 2.64 19.96
C LEU A 149 -4.92 2.58 20.68
N GLN A 150 -5.99 3.08 20.07
CA GLN A 150 -7.31 2.98 20.67
C GLN A 150 -7.69 1.52 20.96
N GLY A 151 -7.95 1.21 22.24
CA GLY A 151 -8.27 -0.13 22.72
C GLY A 151 -7.05 -0.99 23.07
N PHE A 152 -5.84 -0.45 23.00
CA PHE A 152 -4.63 -1.11 23.51
C PHE A 152 -4.60 -1.08 25.04
N SER A 153 -4.18 -2.18 25.65
CA SER A 153 -3.89 -2.28 27.07
C SER A 153 -2.60 -3.08 27.22
N GLY A 154 -1.54 -2.41 27.66
CA GLY A 154 -0.19 -2.95 27.70
C GLY A 154 0.84 -1.85 27.95
N TYR A 155 2.06 -2.07 27.50
CA TYR A 155 3.17 -1.13 27.63
C TYR A 155 3.53 -0.50 26.29
N THR A 156 3.81 0.81 26.30
CA THR A 156 4.40 1.48 25.13
C THR A 156 5.83 1.85 25.40
N GLN A 157 6.72 1.40 24.52
CA GLN A 157 8.10 1.84 24.54
C GLN A 157 8.29 2.95 23.51
N THR A 158 8.71 4.12 23.98
CA THR A 158 8.93 5.33 23.18
C THR A 158 10.27 5.97 23.53
N ASP A 159 10.67 7.01 22.80
CA ASP A 159 11.85 7.83 23.09
C ASP A 159 11.67 8.82 24.25
N GLY A 160 10.48 8.85 24.87
CA GLY A 160 10.14 9.78 25.94
C GLY A 160 9.65 11.15 25.47
N TYR A 161 9.30 11.32 24.19
CA TYR A 161 8.68 12.56 23.71
C TYR A 161 7.34 12.85 24.42
N SER A 162 7.15 14.10 24.86
CA SER A 162 5.95 14.52 25.63
C SER A 162 4.62 14.33 24.90
N GLY A 163 4.63 14.18 23.57
CA GLY A 163 3.44 13.84 22.79
C GLY A 163 2.80 12.51 23.23
N TYR A 164 3.57 11.59 23.80
CA TYR A 164 3.08 10.30 24.28
C TYR A 164 2.33 10.37 25.61
N ASN A 165 2.42 11.47 26.35
CA ASN A 165 1.76 11.63 27.66
C ASN A 165 0.22 11.60 27.59
N CYS A 166 -0.36 11.64 26.39
CA CYS A 166 -1.81 11.55 26.17
C CYS A 166 -2.35 10.11 26.08
N LEU A 167 -1.48 9.10 26.21
CA LEU A 167 -1.80 7.68 26.21
C LEU A 167 -2.23 7.24 27.62
N ASP A 168 -3.46 7.59 28.00
CA ASP A 168 -3.98 7.44 29.37
C ASP A 168 -4.12 5.98 29.86
N SER A 169 -4.13 5.00 28.94
CA SER A 169 -4.40 3.58 29.22
C SER A 169 -3.22 2.65 28.92
N VAL A 170 -2.02 3.23 28.86
CA VAL A 170 -0.78 2.52 28.53
C VAL A 170 0.24 2.82 29.61
N THR A 171 0.92 1.78 30.12
CA THR A 171 1.97 1.91 31.15
C THR A 171 3.34 2.09 30.53
#